data_AF-A0A2D4IH02-F1
#
_entry.id   AF-A0A2D4IH02-F1
#
_cell.length_a   1.000
_cell.length_b   1.000
_cell.length_c   1.000
_cell.angle_alpha   90.00
_cell.angle_beta   90.00
_cell.angle_gamma   90.00
#
_symmetry.space_group_name_H-M   'P 1'
#
loop_
_entity.id
_entity.type
_entity.pdbx_description
1 polymer ?
#
loop_
_entity_poly.entity_id
_entity_poly.type
_entity_poly.pdbx_seq_one_letter_code
_entity_poly.pdbx_strand_id
1 'polypeptide(L)'
;VNGYHIPGTLASQLEPSHMSLRKISSDPQSPGSPSPTRKQNKENTFTINCVTFPHPDTMPEQQLLKPSEWSYCDYFWTDKKDPQGNSTVSGFEILLQKQLKGKQMQKEMAEFIRERIKIEEEYAKNLSKLSQNSLAAQEEGTLGESWSQLKKSMADEAEVHLKFSSKLQAEVEKPLLNFR
;
A
#
# COMPACT_ATOMS: atom_id res chain seq x y z
N VAL A 1 -29.23 2.62 -0.27
CA VAL A 1 -30.09 2.74 0.93
C VAL A 1 -29.24 3.33 2.04
N ASN A 2 -29.61 4.53 2.45
CA ASN A 2 -28.91 5.43 3.37
C ASN A 2 -29.07 5.00 4.83
N GLY A 3 -28.22 5.51 5.73
CA GLY A 3 -28.54 5.52 7.16
C GLY A 3 -27.42 5.98 8.11
N TYR A 4 -26.87 7.19 7.93
CA TYR A 4 -26.20 7.89 9.04
C TYR A 4 -27.25 8.78 9.73
N HIS A 5 -27.48 8.53 11.02
CA HIS A 5 -28.30 9.36 11.89
C HIS A 5 -27.45 10.45 12.56
N ILE A 6 -27.93 11.69 12.49
CA ILE A 6 -27.51 12.82 13.35
C ILE A 6 -28.54 12.95 14.48
N PRO A 7 -28.08 13.29 15.69
CA PRO A 7 -28.57 14.48 16.39
C PRO A 7 -27.36 15.27 16.95
N GLY A 8 -27.32 16.59 17.07
CA GLY A 8 -28.36 17.57 17.35
C GLY A 8 -27.79 18.51 18.43
N THR A 9 -27.79 19.81 18.14
CA THR A 9 -27.23 20.93 18.93
C THR A 9 -27.92 21.15 20.28
N LEU A 10 -27.17 21.58 21.31
CA LEU A 10 -27.58 22.41 22.48
C LEU A 10 -26.29 22.95 23.13
N ALA A 11 -25.94 24.24 23.05
CA ALA A 11 -26.42 25.39 23.84
C ALA A 11 -26.04 25.35 25.35
N SER A 12 -25.05 26.20 25.68
CA SER A 12 -24.90 27.07 26.87
C SER A 12 -25.12 26.56 28.31
N GLN A 13 -24.12 26.83 29.17
CA GLN A 13 -24.18 27.52 30.48
C GLN A 13 -23.38 26.83 31.61
N LEU A 14 -22.49 27.61 32.26
CA LEU A 14 -22.27 27.81 33.71
C LEU A 14 -20.79 28.04 34.09
N GLU A 15 -20.36 29.32 34.08
CA GLU A 15 -19.87 30.17 35.21
C GLU A 15 -19.17 29.55 36.46
N PRO A 16 -18.45 30.34 37.29
CA PRO A 16 -17.00 30.25 37.50
C PRO A 16 -16.63 29.84 38.94
N SER A 17 -15.36 29.53 39.18
CA SER A 17 -14.84 29.38 40.54
C SER A 17 -13.58 30.21 40.79
N HIS A 18 -13.83 31.36 41.42
CA HIS A 18 -12.87 32.13 42.19
C HIS A 18 -12.22 31.27 43.29
N MET A 19 -10.90 31.31 43.40
CA MET A 19 -10.22 31.28 44.70
C MET A 19 -9.04 32.24 44.70
N SER A 20 -9.09 33.20 45.63
CA SER A 20 -8.07 34.19 45.92
C SER A 20 -7.41 33.83 47.25
N LEU A 21 -6.07 33.78 47.30
CA LEU A 21 -5.29 33.80 48.53
C LEU A 21 -4.06 34.73 48.35
N ARG A 22 -3.92 35.66 49.30
CA ARG A 22 -2.90 36.74 49.46
C ARG A 22 -1.52 36.14 49.83
N LYS A 23 -0.35 36.78 49.62
CA LYS A 23 0.16 38.05 50.21
C LYS A 23 1.50 38.52 49.55
N ILE A 24 1.58 39.84 49.32
CA ILE A 24 2.60 40.86 49.72
C ILE A 24 4.11 40.59 49.49
N SER A 25 4.75 41.42 48.63
CA SER A 25 5.85 42.34 49.00
C SER A 25 6.18 43.35 47.87
N SER A 26 6.74 44.49 48.25
CA SER A 26 6.86 45.81 47.58
C SER A 26 8.10 46.02 46.66
N ASP A 27 7.85 46.64 45.49
CA ASP A 27 8.55 47.72 44.70
C ASP A 27 10.07 48.04 44.86
N PRO A 28 10.78 48.60 43.83
CA PRO A 28 10.28 49.67 42.95
C PRO A 28 10.65 49.68 41.44
N GLN A 29 9.86 50.49 40.72
CA GLN A 29 10.05 50.97 39.36
C GLN A 29 11.43 51.59 39.09
N SER A 30 11.91 51.45 37.84
CA SER A 30 12.92 52.31 37.24
C SER A 30 12.51 52.68 35.80
N PRO A 31 12.93 53.86 35.29
CA PRO A 31 12.25 54.58 34.22
C PRO A 31 12.66 54.13 32.81
N GLY A 32 11.73 54.30 31.88
CA GLY A 32 11.79 53.78 30.52
C GLY A 32 12.89 54.35 29.63
N SER A 33 13.26 53.54 28.64
CA SER A 33 13.85 53.95 27.37
C SER A 33 12.87 53.53 26.28
N PRO A 34 12.48 54.39 25.31
CA PRO A 34 11.69 53.93 24.18
C PRO A 34 12.62 53.16 23.25
N SER A 35 12.69 51.83 23.42
CA SER A 35 13.29 50.97 22.40
C SER A 35 12.54 51.19 21.08
N PRO A 36 13.26 51.32 19.95
CA PRO A 36 12.64 51.60 18.66
C PRO A 36 11.64 50.50 18.36
N THR A 37 10.47 50.90 17.88
CA THR A 37 9.39 50.04 17.39
C THR A 37 9.97 48.76 16.81
N ARG A 38 9.80 47.66 17.55
CA ARG A 38 10.05 46.30 17.04
C ARG A 38 9.09 46.17 15.87
N LYS A 39 9.56 46.45 14.65
CA LYS A 39 8.90 46.01 13.43
C LYS A 39 8.66 44.53 13.65
N GLN A 40 7.41 44.15 13.89
CA GLN A 40 7.04 42.75 13.91
C GLN A 40 7.36 42.26 12.51
N ASN A 41 8.52 41.63 12.38
CA ASN A 41 8.95 41.01 11.15
C ASN A 41 7.96 39.87 10.96
N LYS A 42 6.96 40.08 10.09
CA LYS A 42 5.93 39.08 9.84
C LYS A 42 6.68 37.83 9.37
N GLU A 43 6.57 36.76 10.13
CA GLU A 43 7.31 35.53 9.86
C GLU A 43 6.64 34.85 8.65
N ASN A 44 7.22 35.04 7.48
CA ASN A 44 6.63 34.60 6.20
C ASN A 44 6.86 33.11 5.91
N THR A 45 7.51 32.39 6.82
CA THR A 45 7.89 30.98 6.69
C THR A 45 7.77 30.29 8.05
N PHE A 46 7.59 28.98 8.06
CA PHE A 46 7.68 28.17 9.28
C PHE A 46 8.54 26.93 8.99
N THR A 47 9.19 26.39 10.01
CA THR A 47 10.06 25.21 9.87
C THR A 47 9.48 24.04 10.66
N ILE A 48 9.31 22.89 9.99
CA ILE A 48 8.93 21.62 10.61
C ILE A 48 10.01 20.60 10.29
N ASN A 49 10.55 19.93 11.30
CA ASN A 49 11.50 18.83 11.14
C ASN A 49 12.66 19.17 10.18
N CYS A 50 13.22 20.37 10.35
CA CYS A 50 14.33 20.91 9.55
C CYS A 50 14.00 21.25 8.08
N VAL A 51 12.73 21.24 7.69
CA VAL A 51 12.26 21.71 6.37
C VAL A 51 11.47 23.00 6.54
N THR A 52 11.85 24.05 5.79
CA THR A 52 11.19 25.36 5.83
C THR A 52 10.13 25.44 4.75
N PHE A 53 8.89 25.70 5.18
CA PHE A 53 7.73 25.90 4.34
C PHE A 53 7.29 27.37 4.40
N PRO A 54 6.66 27.87 3.34
CA PRO A 54 6.13 29.22 3.34
C PRO A 54 4.84 29.30 4.17
N HIS A 55 4.62 30.43 4.86
CA HIS A 55 3.47 30.60 5.74
C HIS A 55 2.16 30.73 4.93
N PRO A 56 1.07 30.01 5.28
CA PRO A 56 -0.16 29.97 4.47
C PRO A 56 -0.75 31.36 4.18
N ASP A 57 -0.75 32.24 5.20
CA ASP A 57 -1.31 33.61 5.09
C ASP A 57 -0.49 34.57 4.22
N THR A 58 0.72 34.18 3.82
CA THR A 58 1.63 35.02 3.02
C THR A 58 1.97 34.41 1.67
N MET A 59 1.41 33.23 1.35
CA MET A 59 1.72 32.50 0.13
C MET A 59 0.83 32.89 -1.04
N PRO A 60 1.39 33.32 -2.19
CA PRO A 60 0.69 33.20 -3.46
C PRO A 60 0.48 31.72 -3.79
N GLU A 61 -0.56 31.41 -4.57
CA GLU A 61 -0.89 30.04 -4.99
C GLU A 61 0.34 29.37 -5.66
N GLN A 62 0.89 28.34 -5.01
CA GLN A 62 2.03 27.60 -5.53
C GLN A 62 1.55 26.60 -6.57
N GLN A 63 2.04 26.74 -7.80
CA GLN A 63 1.78 25.75 -8.85
C GLN A 63 2.53 24.46 -8.54
N LEU A 64 1.87 23.32 -8.75
CA LEU A 64 2.49 22.00 -8.65
C LEU A 64 3.56 21.84 -9.74
N LEU A 65 4.59 21.04 -9.46
CA LEU A 65 5.60 20.69 -10.45
C LEU A 65 4.98 19.93 -11.61
N LYS A 66 3.97 19.09 -11.33
CA LYS A 66 3.17 18.39 -12.35
C LYS A 66 1.66 18.61 -12.13
N PRO A 67 1.11 19.74 -12.61
CA PRO A 67 -0.27 20.16 -12.30
C PRO A 67 -1.39 19.20 -12.71
N SER A 68 -1.14 18.33 -13.69
CA SER A 68 -2.10 17.35 -14.19
C SER A 68 -1.89 15.93 -13.64
N GLU A 69 -0.96 15.75 -12.70
CA GLU A 69 -0.58 14.44 -12.17
C GLU A 69 -0.58 14.42 -10.64
N TRP A 70 -1.00 13.29 -10.08
CA TRP A 70 -0.77 13.00 -8.65
C TRP A 70 0.67 12.52 -8.45
N SER A 71 1.63 13.45 -8.54
CA SER A 71 3.05 13.11 -8.58
C SER A 71 3.69 12.96 -7.21
N TYR A 72 4.58 11.98 -7.05
CA TYR A 72 5.34 11.81 -5.80
C TYR A 72 6.17 13.05 -5.42
N CYS A 73 6.65 13.81 -6.40
CA CYS A 73 7.41 15.03 -6.15
C CYS A 73 6.55 16.23 -5.69
N ASP A 74 5.23 16.11 -5.67
CA ASP A 74 4.33 17.21 -5.28
C ASP A 74 3.71 16.98 -3.90
N TYR A 75 3.46 15.73 -3.52
CA TYR A 75 2.57 15.42 -2.38
C TYR A 75 3.25 14.78 -1.16
N PHE A 76 4.58 14.56 -1.17
CA PHE A 76 5.30 13.83 -0.11
C PHE A 76 6.37 14.67 0.62
N TRP A 77 6.15 16.00 0.70
CA TRP A 77 7.09 16.91 1.37
C TRP A 77 6.92 16.99 2.89
N THR A 78 5.70 16.81 3.38
CA THR A 78 5.41 16.90 4.82
C THR A 78 5.50 15.54 5.49
N ASP A 79 6.00 15.51 6.71
CA ASP A 79 5.99 14.28 7.49
C ASP A 79 4.58 13.93 7.96
N LYS A 80 4.28 12.63 7.94
CA LYS A 80 3.03 12.07 8.43
C LYS A 80 3.16 11.72 9.91
N LYS A 81 2.24 12.22 10.73
CA LYS A 81 2.08 11.79 12.12
C LYS A 81 1.15 10.60 12.18
N ASP A 82 1.43 9.65 13.07
CA ASP A 82 0.47 8.60 13.39
C ASP A 82 -0.81 9.21 14.03
N PRO A 83 -1.94 8.48 14.05
CA PRO A 83 -3.18 8.99 14.64
C PRO A 83 -3.09 9.33 16.13
N GLN A 84 -2.08 8.81 16.83
CA GLN A 84 -1.86 9.01 18.26
C GLN A 84 -0.86 10.14 18.55
N GLY A 85 -0.24 10.71 17.51
CA GLY A 85 0.81 11.73 17.60
C GLY A 85 2.16 11.24 18.14
N ASN A 86 2.34 9.92 18.33
CA ASN A 86 3.48 9.35 19.04
C ASN A 86 4.70 9.13 18.14
N SER A 87 4.48 8.98 16.84
CA SER A 87 5.51 8.79 15.84
C SER A 87 5.28 9.66 14.60
N THR A 88 6.37 10.01 13.94
CA THR A 88 6.39 10.79 12.71
C THR A 88 7.22 10.05 11.67
N VAL A 89 6.68 9.92 10.46
CA VAL A 89 7.30 9.22 9.33
C VAL A 89 7.38 10.19 8.16
N SER A 90 8.56 10.34 7.55
CA SER A 90 8.71 11.26 6.43
C SER A 90 7.91 10.83 5.21
N GLY A 91 7.53 11.78 4.37
CA GLY A 91 6.85 11.48 3.11
C GLY A 91 7.67 10.54 2.22
N PHE A 92 9.00 10.71 2.18
CA PHE A 92 9.89 9.81 1.44
C PHE A 92 9.88 8.38 2.00
N GLU A 93 9.89 8.21 3.33
CA GLU A 93 9.82 6.88 3.95
C GLU A 93 8.52 6.16 3.57
N ILE A 94 7.41 6.88 3.44
CA ILE A 94 6.14 6.30 2.94
C ILE A 94 6.30 5.76 1.51
N LEU A 95 6.99 6.50 0.62
CA LEU A 95 7.26 6.05 -0.74
C LEU A 95 8.18 4.83 -0.76
N LEU A 96 9.21 4.81 0.08
CA LEU A 96 10.09 3.66 0.23
C LEU A 96 9.32 2.41 0.69
N GLN A 97 8.49 2.54 1.74
CA GLN A 97 7.64 1.45 2.21
C GLN A 97 6.66 0.97 1.14
N LYS A 98 6.12 1.88 0.31
CA LYS A 98 5.28 1.52 -0.84
C LYS A 98 6.06 0.68 -1.86
N GLN A 99 7.29 1.05 -2.17
CA GLN A 99 8.15 0.28 -3.08
C GLN A 99 8.47 -1.11 -2.52
N LEU A 100 8.86 -1.20 -1.24
CA LEU A 100 9.14 -2.47 -0.55
C LEU A 100 7.92 -3.39 -0.54
N LYS A 101 6.74 -2.83 -0.25
CA LYS A 101 5.48 -3.58 -0.31
C LYS A 101 5.17 -4.05 -1.74
N GLY A 102 5.45 -3.24 -2.75
CA GLY A 102 5.35 -3.64 -4.15
C GLY A 102 6.21 -4.86 -4.47
N LYS A 103 7.46 -4.86 -4.00
CA LYS A 103 8.38 -6.00 -4.16
C LYS A 103 7.90 -7.26 -3.42
N GLN A 104 7.35 -7.10 -2.22
CA GLN A 104 6.75 -8.20 -1.46
C GLN A 104 5.52 -8.79 -2.18
N MET A 105 4.63 -7.94 -2.68
CA MET A 105 3.44 -8.38 -3.44
C MET A 105 3.84 -9.19 -4.67
N GLN A 106 4.84 -8.72 -5.41
CA GLN A 106 5.39 -9.43 -6.56
C GLN A 106 5.93 -10.82 -6.19
N LYS A 107 6.58 -10.97 -5.03
CA LYS A 107 7.04 -12.27 -4.51
C LYS A 107 5.86 -13.19 -4.20
N GLU A 108 4.84 -12.69 -3.51
CA GLU A 108 3.62 -13.46 -3.19
C GLU A 108 2.88 -13.90 -4.46
N MET A 109 2.82 -13.04 -5.48
CA MET A 109 2.25 -13.40 -6.79
C MET A 109 3.04 -14.53 -7.46
N ALA A 110 4.37 -14.51 -7.40
CA ALA A 110 5.18 -15.61 -7.94
C ALA A 110 4.96 -16.92 -7.17
N GLU A 111 4.86 -16.86 -5.84
CA GLU A 111 4.54 -18.02 -5.00
C GLU A 111 3.17 -18.62 -5.35
N PHE A 112 2.16 -17.78 -5.60
CA PHE A 112 0.86 -18.24 -6.08
C PHE A 112 0.96 -18.99 -7.42
N ILE A 113 1.73 -18.45 -8.38
CA ILE A 113 1.94 -19.12 -9.68
C ILE A 113 2.70 -20.44 -9.50
N ARG A 114 3.64 -20.53 -8.56
CA ARG A 114 4.32 -21.78 -8.22
C ARG A 114 3.35 -22.85 -7.72
N GLU A 115 2.41 -22.50 -6.86
CA GLU A 115 1.40 -23.45 -6.40
C GLU A 115 0.50 -23.89 -7.57
N ARG A 116 0.15 -22.99 -8.49
CA ARG A 116 -0.56 -23.37 -9.72
C ARG A 116 0.25 -24.34 -10.58
N ILE A 117 1.55 -24.12 -10.74
CA ILE A 117 2.45 -25.02 -11.49
C ILE A 117 2.42 -26.43 -10.89
N LYS A 118 2.53 -26.56 -9.56
CA LYS A 118 2.47 -27.87 -8.88
C LYS A 118 1.16 -28.60 -9.15
N ILE A 119 0.03 -27.89 -9.12
CA ILE A 119 -1.30 -28.46 -9.42
C ILE A 119 -1.34 -29.00 -10.84
N GLU A 120 -0.83 -28.24 -11.82
CA GLU A 120 -0.78 -28.68 -13.22
C GLU A 120 0.14 -29.89 -13.43
N GLU A 121 1.30 -29.91 -12.76
CA GLU A 121 2.23 -31.04 -12.81
C GLU A 121 1.63 -32.32 -12.21
N GLU A 122 0.93 -32.21 -11.08
CA GLU A 122 0.23 -33.34 -10.48
C GLU A 122 -0.92 -33.84 -11.35
N TYR A 123 -1.70 -32.92 -11.94
CA TYR A 123 -2.78 -33.27 -12.86
C TYR A 123 -2.25 -34.01 -14.10
N ALA A 124 -1.22 -33.46 -14.75
CA ALA A 124 -0.54 -34.11 -15.88
C ALA A 124 0.01 -35.49 -15.51
N LYS A 125 0.64 -35.63 -14.34
CA LYS A 125 1.15 -36.90 -13.84
C LYS A 125 0.04 -37.94 -13.67
N ASN A 126 -1.11 -37.54 -13.14
CA ASN A 126 -2.25 -38.43 -12.93
C ASN A 126 -2.88 -38.87 -14.26
N LEU A 127 -3.04 -37.95 -15.23
CA LEU A 127 -3.49 -38.26 -16.59
C LEU A 127 -2.53 -39.24 -17.28
N SER A 128 -1.22 -38.96 -17.23
CA SER A 128 -0.19 -39.82 -17.80
C SER A 128 -0.23 -41.22 -17.20
N LYS A 129 -0.32 -41.34 -15.87
CA LYS A 129 -0.44 -42.64 -15.19
C LYS A 129 -1.70 -43.40 -15.62
N LEU A 130 -2.84 -42.71 -15.73
CA LEU A 130 -4.11 -43.33 -16.12
C LEU A 130 -4.09 -43.79 -17.59
N SER A 131 -3.43 -43.05 -18.48
CA SER A 131 -3.27 -43.41 -19.90
C SER A 131 -2.59 -44.77 -20.12
N GLN A 132 -1.69 -45.16 -19.20
CA GLN A 132 -0.92 -46.42 -19.28
C GLN A 132 -1.63 -47.60 -18.62
N ASN A 133 -2.86 -47.41 -18.12
CA ASN A 133 -3.60 -48.48 -17.46
C ASN A 133 -4.04 -49.56 -18.48
N SER A 134 -3.95 -50.83 -18.06
CA SER A 134 -4.32 -52.00 -18.86
C SER A 134 -5.82 -52.33 -18.81
N LEU A 135 -6.66 -51.49 -18.19
CA LEU A 135 -8.12 -51.67 -18.15
C LEU A 135 -8.69 -51.80 -19.58
N ALA A 136 -9.53 -52.82 -19.77
CA ALA A 136 -10.16 -53.17 -21.04
C ALA A 136 -9.17 -53.29 -22.22
N ALA A 137 -7.92 -53.69 -21.97
CA ALA A 137 -6.93 -53.90 -23.03
C ALA A 137 -7.21 -55.12 -23.93
N GLN A 138 -8.15 -55.99 -23.53
CA GLN A 138 -8.58 -57.16 -24.28
C GLN A 138 -9.74 -56.86 -25.24
N GLU A 139 -10.26 -55.63 -25.26
CA GLU A 139 -11.31 -55.23 -26.20
C GLU A 139 -10.75 -55.20 -27.62
N GLU A 140 -11.46 -55.78 -28.57
CA GLU A 140 -11.01 -55.96 -29.95
C GLU A 140 -11.89 -55.19 -30.96
N GLY A 141 -11.49 -55.23 -32.22
CA GLY A 141 -12.19 -54.54 -33.31
C GLY A 141 -12.22 -53.02 -33.13
N THR A 142 -13.17 -52.38 -33.80
CA THR A 142 -13.28 -50.91 -33.84
C THR A 142 -13.53 -50.27 -32.47
N LEU A 143 -14.15 -51.02 -31.53
CA LEU A 143 -14.34 -50.58 -30.16
C LEU A 143 -13.01 -50.57 -29.39
N GLY A 144 -12.20 -51.62 -29.52
CA GLY A 144 -10.86 -51.69 -28.92
C GLY A 144 -9.90 -50.62 -29.46
N GLU A 145 -9.96 -50.35 -30.76
CA GLU A 145 -9.21 -49.26 -31.40
C GLU A 145 -9.63 -47.89 -30.82
N SER A 146 -10.95 -47.64 -30.70
CA SER A 146 -11.49 -46.41 -30.13
C SER A 146 -11.10 -46.23 -28.66
N TRP A 147 -11.14 -47.31 -27.87
CA TRP A 147 -10.70 -47.32 -26.48
C TRP A 147 -9.20 -47.04 -26.34
N SER A 148 -8.38 -47.61 -27.21
CA SER A 148 -6.94 -47.33 -27.25
C SER A 148 -6.64 -45.89 -27.62
N GLN A 149 -7.41 -45.32 -28.56
CA GLN A 149 -7.29 -43.91 -28.94
C GLN A 149 -7.69 -42.97 -27.79
N LEU A 150 -8.71 -43.31 -26.99
CA LEU A 150 -9.05 -42.56 -25.78
C LEU A 150 -7.90 -42.56 -24.77
N LYS A 151 -7.28 -43.71 -24.51
CA LYS A 151 -6.10 -43.78 -23.63
C LYS A 151 -4.94 -42.93 -24.16
N LYS A 152 -4.72 -42.94 -25.48
CA LYS A 152 -3.72 -42.07 -26.12
C LYS A 152 -4.05 -40.59 -25.94
N SER A 153 -5.30 -40.17 -26.14
CA SER A 153 -5.67 -38.75 -25.98
C SER A 153 -5.44 -38.25 -24.55
N MET A 154 -5.57 -39.11 -23.53
CA MET A 154 -5.22 -38.75 -22.15
C MET A 154 -3.72 -38.53 -21.96
N ALA A 155 -2.87 -39.29 -22.66
CA ALA A 155 -1.42 -39.07 -22.65
C ALA A 155 -1.07 -37.75 -23.35
N ASP A 156 -1.71 -37.46 -24.48
CA ASP A 156 -1.53 -36.20 -25.21
C ASP A 156 -1.97 -34.99 -24.35
N GLU A 157 -3.09 -35.12 -23.63
CA GLU A 157 -3.57 -34.09 -22.69
C GLU A 157 -2.59 -33.87 -21.52
N ALA A 158 -2.04 -34.95 -20.96
CA ALA A 158 -0.99 -34.85 -19.94
C ALA A 158 0.22 -34.04 -20.44
N GLU A 159 0.66 -34.27 -21.69
CA GLU A 159 1.77 -33.53 -22.29
C GLU A 159 1.44 -32.03 -22.47
N VAL A 160 0.21 -31.70 -22.87
CA VAL A 160 -0.24 -30.31 -22.99
C VAL A 160 -0.18 -29.60 -21.63
N HIS A 161 -0.68 -30.21 -20.57
CA HIS A 161 -0.65 -29.64 -19.22
C HIS A 161 0.78 -29.48 -18.67
N LEU A 162 1.67 -30.45 -18.93
CA LEU A 162 3.07 -30.34 -18.54
C LEU A 162 3.82 -29.23 -19.29
N LYS A 163 3.53 -29.04 -20.59
CA LYS A 163 4.07 -27.91 -21.36
C LYS A 163 3.52 -26.59 -20.84
N PHE A 164 2.26 -26.53 -20.47
CA PHE A 164 1.65 -25.35 -19.87
C PHE A 164 2.30 -24.98 -18.53
N SER A 165 2.52 -25.96 -17.63
CA SER A 165 3.20 -25.71 -16.35
C SER A 165 4.63 -25.18 -16.56
N SER A 166 5.36 -25.74 -17.53
CA SER A 166 6.69 -25.26 -17.92
C SER A 166 6.68 -23.82 -18.44
N LYS A 167 5.66 -23.45 -19.23
CA LYS A 167 5.48 -22.07 -19.70
C LYS A 167 5.11 -21.11 -18.56
N LEU A 168 4.23 -21.50 -17.64
CA LEU A 168 3.93 -20.70 -16.45
C LEU A 168 5.21 -20.42 -15.65
N GLN A 169 6.07 -21.42 -15.48
CA GLN A 169 7.33 -21.23 -14.78
C GLN A 169 8.26 -20.26 -15.51
N ALA A 170 8.45 -20.45 -16.82
CA ALA A 170 9.42 -19.69 -17.61
C ALA A 170 8.97 -18.26 -17.93
N GLU A 171 7.69 -18.07 -18.24
CA GLU A 171 7.14 -16.84 -18.78
C GLU A 171 6.38 -16.00 -17.74
N VAL A 172 6.08 -16.57 -16.56
CA VAL A 172 5.33 -15.85 -15.50
C VAL A 172 6.06 -15.88 -14.17
N GLU A 173 6.31 -17.05 -13.57
CA GLU A 173 6.92 -17.15 -12.24
C GLU A 173 8.33 -16.54 -12.19
N LYS A 174 9.22 -16.95 -13.10
CA LYS A 174 10.61 -16.46 -13.14
C LYS A 174 10.69 -14.95 -13.42
N PRO A 175 9.95 -14.39 -14.40
CA PRO A 175 9.88 -12.94 -14.58
C PRO A 175 9.39 -12.20 -13.33
N LEU A 176 8.36 -12.72 -12.66
CA LEU A 176 7.89 -12.14 -11.40
C LEU A 176 8.94 -12.22 -10.29
N LEU A 177 9.79 -13.24 -10.21
CA LEU A 177 10.85 -13.26 -9.18
C LEU A 177 12.01 -12.30 -9.51
N ASN A 178 12.37 -12.21 -10.78
CA ASN A 178 13.57 -11.52 -11.25
C ASN A 178 13.38 -10.03 -11.51
N PHE A 179 12.15 -9.57 -11.70
CA PHE A 179 11.85 -8.15 -11.86
C PHE A 179 12.26 -7.36 -10.60
N ARG A 180 12.89 -6.19 -10.74
CA ARG A 180 13.38 -5.40 -9.60
C ARG A 180 12.58 -4.13 -9.44
#